data_AF-A0A7X1RM20-F1
#
_entry.id   AF-A0A7X1RM20-F1
#
_cell.length_a   1.000
_cell.length_b   1.000
_cell.length_c   1.000
_cell.angle_alpha   90.00
_cell.angle_beta   90.00
_cell.angle_gamma   90.00
#
_symmetry.space_group_name_H-M   'P 1'
#
loop_
_entity.id
_entity.type
_entity.pdbx_description
1 polymer ?
#
loop_
_entity_poly.entity_id
_entity_poly.type
_entity_poly.pdbx_seq_one_letter_code
_entity_poly.pdbx_strand_id
1 'polypeptide(L)'
;MLLVKVDRKYRKLDNSDDISELVAPEIGPENSREFDPETKLEQGDWFYIEIDADHRTMISEYSDKFLNTASLNDVNRDEFSKIDLIFRKVDNDGLVFQKITQSKRMVEKSILRWIPNIGRPERTIIENGIELKSEIDAYFDGNDKLYFKSFKTIRSLFNGIDDYYRIASQAEVDEFKEVNLVHFVSDFEIKTNNLKMLAVLKDYEIDLDDIAIKSTLLRTYSQYPSQEFELDNNQNFIIDSNRKLTCFLKLALGRLYTNPITHHKMEANYAKKLN
;
A
#
# COMPACT_ATOMS: atom_id res chain seq x y z
N MET A 1 -27.35 -2.69 -6.39
CA MET A 1 -26.87 -2.16 -7.69
C MET A 1 -25.36 -2.02 -7.66
N LEU A 2 -24.69 -2.58 -8.66
CA LEU A 2 -23.25 -2.51 -8.88
C LEU A 2 -22.94 -1.59 -10.04
N LEU A 3 -21.87 -0.81 -9.88
CA LEU A 3 -21.27 -0.03 -10.94
C LEU A 3 -19.88 -0.59 -11.25
N VAL A 4 -19.48 -0.44 -12.50
CA VAL A 4 -18.15 -0.82 -12.95
C VAL A 4 -17.48 0.35 -13.65
N LYS A 5 -16.17 0.44 -13.50
CA LYS A 5 -15.33 1.33 -14.31
C LYS A 5 -14.75 0.52 -15.47
N VAL A 6 -14.80 1.14 -16.65
CA VAL A 6 -14.29 0.60 -17.91
C VAL A 6 -13.48 1.72 -18.54
N ASP A 7 -12.16 1.61 -18.48
CA ASP A 7 -11.23 2.68 -18.84
C ASP A 7 -11.53 3.99 -18.07
N ARG A 8 -12.16 4.96 -18.73
CA ARG A 8 -12.55 6.27 -18.16
C ARG A 8 -14.07 6.46 -18.05
N LYS A 9 -14.82 5.38 -18.23
CA LYS A 9 -16.29 5.40 -18.24
C LYS A 9 -16.84 4.57 -17.10
N TYR A 10 -18.04 4.92 -16.68
CA TYR A 10 -18.81 4.20 -15.68
C TYR A 10 -20.00 3.52 -16.35
N ARG A 11 -20.28 2.28 -15.95
CA ARG A 11 -21.37 1.45 -16.45
C ARG A 11 -22.11 0.80 -15.29
N LYS A 12 -23.38 0.49 -15.52
CA LYS A 12 -24.12 -0.42 -14.65
C LYS A 12 -23.72 -1.86 -14.99
N LEU A 13 -23.68 -2.71 -13.98
CA LEU A 13 -23.57 -4.15 -14.14
C LEU A 13 -24.90 -4.78 -13.71
N ASP A 14 -25.75 -5.10 -14.70
CA ASP A 14 -27.02 -5.80 -14.48
C ASP A 14 -26.79 -7.22 -13.92
N ASN A 15 -27.71 -7.69 -13.06
CA ASN A 15 -27.62 -8.88 -12.20
C ASN A 15 -26.71 -8.74 -10.96
N SER A 16 -26.82 -7.62 -10.24
CA SER A 16 -25.99 -7.34 -9.06
C SER A 16 -26.26 -8.20 -7.82
N ASP A 17 -27.35 -8.95 -7.79
CA ASP A 17 -27.78 -9.68 -6.59
C ASP A 17 -26.97 -10.98 -6.34
N ASP A 18 -26.19 -11.42 -7.33
CA ASP A 18 -25.37 -12.64 -7.28
C ASP A 18 -23.93 -12.41 -6.78
N ILE A 19 -23.51 -11.17 -6.48
CA ILE A 19 -22.15 -10.85 -6.02
C ILE A 19 -22.20 -10.48 -4.54
N SER A 20 -22.22 -11.50 -3.69
CA SER A 20 -22.32 -11.37 -2.23
C SER A 20 -21.00 -11.00 -1.55
N GLU A 21 -19.88 -11.04 -2.29
CA GLU A 21 -18.53 -10.77 -1.77
C GLU A 21 -18.26 -9.27 -1.57
N LEU A 22 -19.03 -8.39 -2.22
CA LEU A 22 -18.90 -6.94 -2.12
C LEU A 22 -19.77 -6.40 -0.97
N VAL A 23 -19.40 -6.74 0.26
CA VAL A 23 -20.04 -6.23 1.48
C VAL A 23 -19.08 -5.37 2.29
N ALA A 24 -19.63 -4.50 3.15
CA ALA A 24 -18.83 -3.72 4.07
C ALA A 24 -18.04 -4.66 4.99
N PRO A 25 -16.72 -4.44 5.18
CA PRO A 25 -15.93 -5.22 6.10
C PRO A 25 -16.26 -4.84 7.55
N GLU A 26 -16.12 -5.80 8.47
CA GLU A 26 -16.16 -5.50 9.91
C GLU A 26 -14.82 -4.88 10.32
N ILE A 27 -14.81 -3.57 10.56
CA ILE A 27 -13.63 -2.81 10.95
C ILE A 27 -13.88 -2.12 12.29
N GLY A 28 -12.99 -2.36 13.24
CA GLY A 28 -12.92 -1.74 14.55
C GLY A 28 -11.51 -1.15 14.83
N PRO A 29 -11.34 -0.46 15.96
CA PRO A 29 -10.05 0.10 16.38
C PRO A 29 -8.94 -0.96 16.58
N GLU A 30 -9.31 -2.21 16.81
CA GLU A 30 -8.41 -3.34 17.06
C GLU A 30 -7.83 -3.97 15.79
N ASN A 31 -8.54 -3.87 14.66
CA ASN A 31 -8.14 -4.46 13.37
C ASN A 31 -7.93 -3.40 12.28
N SER A 32 -7.76 -2.13 12.67
CA SER A 32 -7.41 -1.05 11.77
C SER A 32 -6.34 -0.14 12.34
N ARG A 33 -5.54 0.44 11.44
CA ARG A 33 -4.48 1.40 11.79
C ARG A 33 -4.27 2.39 10.67
N GLU A 34 -3.81 3.59 11.02
CA GLU A 34 -3.46 4.61 10.03
C GLU A 34 -2.36 4.09 9.09
N PHE A 35 -2.44 4.47 7.82
CA PHE A 35 -1.51 4.04 6.80
C PHE A 35 -0.11 4.59 7.08
N ASP A 36 0.84 3.67 7.14
CA ASP A 36 2.26 3.99 7.20
C ASP A 36 2.98 3.21 6.08
N PRO A 37 3.69 3.89 5.16
CA PRO A 37 4.39 3.28 4.04
C PRO A 37 5.41 2.19 4.44
N GLU A 38 5.91 2.20 5.67
CA GLU A 38 6.87 1.24 6.21
C GLU A 38 6.22 0.08 6.98
N THR A 39 4.98 0.26 7.42
CA THR A 39 4.27 -0.77 8.16
C THR A 39 3.84 -1.91 7.24
N LYS A 40 3.97 -3.14 7.74
CA LYS A 40 3.28 -4.31 7.16
C LYS A 40 2.01 -4.57 7.96
N LEU A 41 0.89 -4.73 7.25
CA LEU A 41 -0.35 -5.18 7.86
C LEU A 41 -0.23 -6.62 8.32
N GLU A 42 -0.84 -6.89 9.47
CA GLU A 42 -1.08 -8.25 9.94
C GLU A 42 -2.23 -8.89 9.16
N GLN A 43 -2.35 -10.21 9.24
CA GLN A 43 -3.40 -10.92 8.51
C GLN A 43 -4.77 -10.57 9.08
N GLY A 44 -5.62 -9.94 8.27
CA GLY A 44 -6.97 -9.54 8.65
C GLY A 44 -7.12 -8.06 9.00
N ASP A 45 -6.01 -7.36 9.24
CA ASP A 45 -6.01 -5.92 9.53
C ASP A 45 -6.25 -5.07 8.29
N TRP A 46 -6.64 -3.82 8.53
CA TRP A 46 -6.83 -2.78 7.53
C TRP A 46 -5.97 -1.54 7.80
N PHE A 47 -5.36 -0.99 6.75
CA PHE A 47 -4.90 0.39 6.79
C PHE A 47 -6.09 1.33 6.58
N TYR A 48 -6.01 2.55 7.10
CA TYR A 48 -6.86 3.65 6.67
C TYR A 48 -6.06 4.93 6.43
N ILE A 49 -6.59 5.78 5.55
CA ILE A 49 -6.22 7.19 5.46
C ILE A 49 -7.46 8.03 5.79
N GLU A 50 -7.25 9.18 6.44
CA GLU A 50 -8.29 10.19 6.61
C GLU A 50 -8.23 11.17 5.43
N ILE A 51 -9.33 11.24 4.69
CA ILE A 51 -9.45 12.06 3.48
C ILE A 51 -9.75 13.49 3.92
N ASP A 52 -8.82 14.38 3.64
CA ASP A 52 -9.01 15.81 3.87
C ASP A 52 -9.84 16.47 2.75
N ALA A 53 -10.18 17.74 2.96
CA ALA A 53 -11.03 18.51 2.05
C ALA A 53 -10.46 18.61 0.62
N ASP A 54 -9.14 18.69 0.46
CA ASP A 54 -8.48 18.86 -0.85
C ASP A 54 -8.55 17.56 -1.67
N HIS A 55 -8.61 16.41 -0.99
CA HIS A 55 -8.67 15.08 -1.61
C HIS A 55 -10.10 14.48 -1.67
N ARG A 56 -11.15 15.21 -1.26
CA ARG A 56 -12.54 14.71 -1.32
C ARG A 56 -12.98 14.28 -2.72
N THR A 57 -12.43 14.92 -3.75
CA THR A 57 -12.74 14.62 -5.15
C THR A 57 -12.39 13.17 -5.54
N MET A 58 -11.43 12.54 -4.86
CA MET A 58 -11.04 11.14 -5.10
C MET A 58 -12.21 10.17 -4.90
N ILE A 59 -13.06 10.44 -3.90
CA ILE A 59 -14.21 9.60 -3.57
C ILE A 59 -15.47 10.10 -4.26
N SER A 60 -15.64 11.42 -4.37
CA SER A 60 -16.85 11.99 -4.99
C SER A 60 -17.02 11.56 -6.44
N GLU A 61 -15.92 11.34 -7.19
CA GLU A 61 -15.95 10.77 -8.55
C GLU A 61 -16.77 9.47 -8.62
N TYR A 62 -16.77 8.67 -7.54
CA TYR A 62 -17.50 7.41 -7.43
C TYR A 62 -18.88 7.58 -6.81
N SER A 63 -18.99 8.30 -5.69
CA SER A 63 -20.28 8.46 -4.99
C SER A 63 -21.31 9.19 -5.84
N ASP A 64 -20.89 10.18 -6.62
CA ASP A 64 -21.76 10.96 -7.52
C ASP A 64 -22.43 10.09 -8.58
N LYS A 65 -21.83 8.97 -8.98
CA LYS A 65 -22.41 8.04 -9.96
C LYS A 65 -23.65 7.33 -9.43
N PHE A 66 -23.79 7.22 -8.12
CA PHE A 66 -24.99 6.67 -7.49
C PHE A 66 -26.13 7.67 -7.38
N LEU A 67 -25.87 8.98 -7.55
CA LEU A 67 -26.91 10.02 -7.51
C LEU A 67 -27.78 10.03 -8.78
N ASN A 68 -27.22 9.67 -9.94
CA ASN A 68 -27.94 9.64 -11.21
C ASN A 68 -27.59 8.41 -12.07
N THR A 69 -28.06 7.26 -11.62
CA THR A 69 -27.75 5.97 -12.24
C THR A 69 -28.54 5.74 -13.52
N ALA A 70 -29.69 6.41 -13.68
CA ALA A 70 -30.50 6.38 -14.89
C ALA A 70 -29.75 6.89 -16.13
N SER A 71 -28.76 7.76 -15.94
CA SER A 71 -27.89 8.27 -17.02
C SER A 71 -26.79 7.30 -17.45
N LEU A 72 -26.56 6.22 -16.69
CA LEU A 72 -25.52 5.25 -16.96
C LEU A 72 -26.06 4.12 -17.85
N ASN A 73 -25.31 3.81 -18.90
CA ASN A 73 -25.57 2.64 -19.74
C ASN A 73 -25.06 1.36 -19.06
N ASP A 74 -25.66 0.24 -19.43
CA ASP A 74 -25.20 -1.09 -19.07
C ASP A 74 -23.89 -1.44 -19.78
N VAL A 75 -23.05 -2.24 -19.11
CA VAL A 75 -21.82 -2.74 -19.71
C VAL A 75 -22.15 -3.69 -20.86
N ASN A 76 -21.51 -3.50 -22.01
CA ASN A 76 -21.68 -4.40 -23.15
C ASN A 76 -20.59 -5.49 -23.19
N ARG A 77 -20.75 -6.46 -24.10
CA ARG A 77 -19.83 -7.60 -24.25
C ARG A 77 -18.37 -7.18 -24.47
N ASP A 78 -18.13 -6.16 -25.28
CA ASP A 78 -16.77 -5.72 -25.62
C ASP A 78 -16.13 -4.95 -24.45
N GLU A 79 -16.94 -4.18 -23.72
CA GLU A 79 -16.55 -3.45 -22.51
C GLU A 79 -16.29 -4.38 -21.32
N PHE A 80 -16.95 -5.54 -21.24
CA PHE A 80 -16.79 -6.49 -20.14
C PHE A 80 -15.32 -6.92 -19.92
N SER A 81 -14.61 -7.19 -21.02
CA SER A 81 -13.20 -7.56 -21.01
C SER A 81 -12.26 -6.43 -20.54
N LYS A 82 -12.77 -5.20 -20.41
CA LYS A 82 -12.05 -3.98 -20.04
C LYS A 82 -12.42 -3.44 -18.67
N ILE A 83 -13.37 -4.09 -17.97
CA ILE A 83 -13.72 -3.71 -16.58
C ILE A 83 -12.46 -3.77 -15.72
N ASP A 84 -12.10 -2.67 -15.07
CA ASP A 84 -10.91 -2.56 -14.21
C ASP A 84 -11.26 -2.40 -12.72
N LEU A 85 -12.51 -2.05 -12.43
CA LEU A 85 -13.04 -1.89 -11.08
C LEU A 85 -14.53 -2.24 -11.04
N ILE A 86 -14.91 -2.96 -9.99
CA ILE A 86 -16.30 -3.17 -9.58
C ILE A 86 -16.48 -2.47 -8.23
N PHE A 87 -17.56 -1.71 -8.07
CA PHE A 87 -17.85 -1.00 -6.84
C PHE A 87 -19.36 -0.85 -6.60
N ARG A 88 -19.74 -0.74 -5.34
CA ARG A 88 -21.13 -0.46 -4.94
C ARG A 88 -21.20 0.40 -3.70
N LYS A 89 -22.36 1.03 -3.55
CA LYS A 89 -22.80 1.65 -2.31
C LYS A 89 -23.28 0.59 -1.31
N VAL A 90 -22.92 0.80 -0.05
CA VAL A 90 -23.35 0.05 1.14
C VAL A 90 -23.97 1.03 2.14
N ASP A 91 -24.31 0.56 3.34
CA ASP A 91 -24.93 1.39 4.37
C ASP A 91 -24.02 2.57 4.79
N ASN A 92 -24.62 3.60 5.39
CA ASN A 92 -23.95 4.83 5.87
C ASN A 92 -23.18 5.58 4.77
N ASP A 93 -23.69 5.59 3.54
CA ASP A 93 -23.02 6.20 2.38
C ASP A 93 -21.65 5.59 2.04
N GLY A 94 -21.33 4.43 2.62
CA GLY A 94 -20.08 3.73 2.35
C GLY A 94 -19.99 3.19 0.94
N LEU A 95 -18.76 2.99 0.47
CA LEU A 95 -18.45 2.42 -0.84
C LEU A 95 -17.46 1.27 -0.69
N VAL A 96 -17.74 0.14 -1.34
CA VAL A 96 -16.80 -1.00 -1.44
C VAL A 96 -16.26 -1.10 -2.85
N PHE A 97 -14.97 -1.40 -2.95
CA PHE A 97 -14.23 -1.41 -4.21
C PHE A 97 -13.47 -2.72 -4.39
N GLN A 98 -13.58 -3.32 -5.57
CA GLN A 98 -12.79 -4.49 -5.97
C GLN A 98 -12.18 -4.27 -7.36
N LYS A 99 -10.86 -4.16 -7.37
CA LYS A 99 -10.05 -4.00 -8.57
C LYS A 99 -9.94 -5.31 -9.35
N ILE A 100 -10.19 -5.22 -10.64
CA ILE A 100 -10.04 -6.33 -11.58
C ILE A 100 -8.69 -6.23 -12.29
N THR A 101 -7.78 -7.16 -11.97
CA THR A 101 -6.46 -7.25 -12.60
C THR A 101 -6.46 -8.22 -13.77
N GLN A 102 -5.49 -8.10 -14.68
CA GLN A 102 -5.37 -9.00 -15.83
C GLN A 102 -5.29 -10.49 -15.42
N SER A 103 -4.65 -10.79 -14.29
CA SER A 103 -4.54 -12.15 -13.74
C SER A 103 -5.89 -12.77 -13.35
N LYS A 104 -6.92 -11.95 -13.11
CA LYS A 104 -8.28 -12.39 -12.77
C LYS A 104 -9.17 -12.57 -14.00
N ARG A 105 -8.68 -12.25 -15.20
CA ARG A 105 -9.41 -12.54 -16.43
C ARG A 105 -9.25 -14.02 -16.79
N MET A 106 -10.37 -14.65 -17.12
CA MET A 106 -10.45 -16.03 -17.58
C MET A 106 -10.81 -16.02 -19.08
N VAL A 107 -9.78 -15.93 -19.91
CA VAL A 107 -9.93 -16.09 -21.37
C VAL A 107 -9.73 -17.57 -21.69
N GLU A 108 -10.78 -18.22 -22.21
CA GLU A 108 -10.75 -19.60 -22.70
C GLU A 108 -10.22 -20.65 -21.69
N LYS A 109 -10.47 -20.44 -20.39
CA LYS A 109 -10.03 -21.38 -19.37
C LYS A 109 -10.88 -22.65 -19.42
N SER A 110 -10.25 -23.73 -19.88
CA SER A 110 -10.78 -25.09 -19.80
C SER A 110 -10.61 -25.63 -18.38
N ILE A 111 -11.70 -25.77 -17.65
CA ILE A 111 -11.72 -26.32 -16.28
C ILE A 111 -12.43 -27.67 -16.23
N LEU A 112 -12.06 -28.51 -15.28
CA LEU A 112 -12.77 -29.74 -14.98
C LEU A 112 -13.68 -29.49 -13.78
N ARG A 113 -15.00 -29.41 -14.00
CA ARG A 113 -15.99 -29.11 -12.97
C ARG A 113 -16.71 -30.39 -12.56
N TRP A 114 -16.82 -30.64 -11.26
CA TRP A 114 -17.73 -31.66 -10.74
C TRP A 114 -19.18 -31.19 -10.89
N ILE A 115 -20.03 -31.99 -11.54
CA ILE A 115 -21.46 -31.66 -11.68
C ILE A 115 -22.24 -32.52 -10.68
N PRO A 116 -22.74 -31.94 -9.57
CA PRO A 116 -23.39 -32.70 -8.50
C PRO A 116 -24.58 -33.52 -8.99
N ASN A 117 -25.37 -32.94 -9.91
CA ASN A 117 -26.59 -33.57 -10.43
C ASN A 117 -26.30 -34.77 -11.36
N ILE A 118 -25.07 -34.91 -11.87
CA ILE A 118 -24.66 -35.99 -12.78
C ILE A 118 -23.65 -36.94 -12.10
N GLY A 119 -23.06 -36.54 -10.97
CA GLY A 119 -22.14 -37.37 -10.18
C GLY A 119 -20.80 -37.68 -10.86
N ARG A 120 -20.37 -36.84 -11.82
CA ARG A 120 -19.12 -37.02 -12.57
C ARG A 120 -18.46 -35.68 -12.91
N PRO A 121 -17.14 -35.66 -13.17
CA PRO A 121 -16.46 -34.47 -13.66
C PRO A 121 -16.74 -34.26 -15.16
N GLU A 122 -16.95 -33.00 -15.56
CA GLU A 122 -17.13 -32.61 -16.96
C GLU A 122 -16.22 -31.42 -17.30
N ARG A 123 -15.68 -31.42 -18.52
CA ARG A 123 -14.89 -30.31 -19.03
C ARG A 123 -15.82 -29.14 -19.35
N THR A 124 -15.56 -27.99 -18.76
CA THR A 124 -16.27 -26.73 -19.03
C THR A 124 -15.28 -25.68 -19.53
N ILE A 125 -15.67 -24.91 -20.54
CA ILE A 125 -14.88 -23.77 -21.01
C ILE A 125 -15.54 -22.50 -20.46
N ILE A 126 -14.78 -21.70 -19.72
CA ILE A 126 -15.21 -20.36 -19.32
C ILE A 126 -14.72 -19.38 -20.38
N GLU A 127 -15.67 -18.80 -21.11
CA GLU A 127 -15.41 -17.74 -22.10
C GLU A 127 -15.57 -16.38 -21.46
N ASN A 128 -14.59 -15.49 -21.69
CA ASN A 128 -14.61 -14.08 -21.27
C ASN A 128 -15.05 -13.87 -19.81
N GLY A 129 -14.56 -14.70 -18.88
CA GLY A 129 -14.93 -14.64 -17.46
C GLY A 129 -14.04 -13.69 -16.66
N ILE A 130 -14.56 -13.20 -15.53
CA ILE A 130 -13.79 -12.50 -14.51
C ILE A 130 -13.89 -13.30 -13.21
N GLU A 131 -12.76 -13.67 -12.64
CA GLU A 131 -12.68 -14.27 -11.30
C GLU A 131 -12.89 -13.17 -10.26
N LEU A 132 -14.00 -13.25 -9.52
CA LEU A 132 -14.26 -12.39 -8.37
C LEU A 132 -13.39 -12.82 -7.18
N LYS A 133 -12.85 -11.86 -6.43
CA LYS A 133 -12.11 -12.19 -5.21
C LYS A 133 -13.11 -12.31 -4.07
N SER A 134 -12.77 -13.16 -3.09
CA SER A 134 -13.50 -13.26 -1.82
C SER A 134 -13.34 -12.02 -0.93
N GLU A 135 -12.37 -11.15 -1.23
CA GLU A 135 -12.08 -9.95 -0.46
C GLU A 135 -12.15 -8.69 -1.33
N ILE A 136 -12.59 -7.59 -0.73
CA ILE A 136 -12.58 -6.27 -1.35
C ILE A 136 -11.18 -5.64 -1.23
N ASP A 137 -10.85 -4.72 -2.14
CA ASP A 137 -9.55 -4.06 -2.16
C ASP A 137 -9.55 -2.73 -1.38
N ALA A 138 -10.69 -2.04 -1.31
CA ALA A 138 -10.87 -0.83 -0.52
C ALA A 138 -12.31 -0.66 -0.01
N TYR A 139 -12.47 0.09 1.08
CA TYR A 139 -13.76 0.47 1.66
C TYR A 139 -13.73 1.92 2.14
N PHE A 140 -14.67 2.74 1.69
CA PHE A 140 -14.91 4.08 2.22
C PHE A 140 -16.08 4.06 3.19
N ASP A 141 -15.93 4.67 4.37
CA ASP A 141 -16.91 4.57 5.47
C ASP A 141 -18.05 5.58 5.43
N GLY A 142 -18.03 6.52 4.50
CA GLY A 142 -19.02 7.59 4.39
C GLY A 142 -18.70 8.85 5.19
N ASN A 143 -17.72 8.82 6.10
CA ASN A 143 -17.44 9.93 7.02
C ASN A 143 -16.15 10.68 6.73
N ASP A 144 -15.10 10.00 6.23
CA ASP A 144 -13.87 10.55 5.61
C ASP A 144 -12.74 9.49 5.61
N LYS A 145 -12.98 8.23 5.99
CA LYS A 145 -11.93 7.19 6.04
C LYS A 145 -11.98 6.26 4.85
N LEU A 146 -10.84 6.09 4.18
CA LEU A 146 -10.62 5.09 3.15
C LEU A 146 -9.73 3.96 3.69
N TYR A 147 -10.33 2.79 3.85
CA TYR A 147 -9.71 1.56 4.33
C TYR A 147 -9.19 0.70 3.17
N PHE A 148 -8.04 0.06 3.35
CA PHE A 148 -7.45 -0.84 2.35
C PHE A 148 -6.40 -1.80 2.94
N LYS A 149 -6.13 -2.90 2.23
CA LYS A 149 -5.06 -3.85 2.61
C LYS A 149 -3.73 -3.61 1.92
N SER A 150 -3.73 -2.93 0.76
CA SER A 150 -2.50 -2.67 0.02
C SER A 150 -2.59 -1.36 -0.77
N PHE A 151 -1.73 -0.41 -0.37
CA PHE A 151 -1.63 0.86 -1.08
C PHE A 151 -1.33 0.65 -2.57
N LYS A 152 -0.40 -0.26 -2.90
CA LYS A 152 -0.06 -0.62 -4.29
C LYS A 152 -1.28 -1.01 -5.12
N THR A 153 -2.24 -1.73 -4.52
CA THR A 153 -3.45 -2.17 -5.21
C THR A 153 -4.36 -0.99 -5.50
N ILE A 154 -4.62 -0.15 -4.50
CA ILE A 154 -5.59 0.94 -4.58
C ILE A 154 -5.03 2.22 -5.23
N ARG A 155 -3.70 2.34 -5.33
CA ARG A 155 -2.99 3.48 -5.91
C ARG A 155 -3.52 3.92 -7.26
N SER A 156 -3.88 2.95 -8.13
CA SER A 156 -4.39 3.27 -9.47
C SER A 156 -5.92 3.45 -9.52
N LEU A 157 -6.62 3.26 -8.41
CA LEU A 157 -8.07 3.45 -8.33
C LEU A 157 -8.41 4.90 -8.01
N PHE A 158 -7.64 5.53 -7.12
CA PHE A 158 -7.95 6.86 -6.60
C PHE A 158 -6.89 7.85 -7.09
N ASN A 159 -7.29 8.81 -7.92
CA ASN A 159 -6.38 9.82 -8.44
C ASN A 159 -6.04 10.84 -7.34
N GLY A 160 -4.76 11.08 -7.06
CA GLY A 160 -4.33 11.93 -5.93
C GLY A 160 -3.99 11.17 -4.65
N ILE A 161 -4.22 9.85 -4.61
CA ILE A 161 -3.95 9.08 -3.38
C ILE A 161 -2.47 9.01 -3.01
N ASP A 162 -1.60 9.25 -4.00
CA ASP A 162 -0.15 9.31 -3.81
C ASP A 162 0.29 10.39 -2.83
N ASP A 163 -0.53 11.41 -2.58
CA ASP A 163 -0.23 12.47 -1.61
C ASP A 163 -0.24 11.93 -0.16
N TYR A 164 -0.99 10.84 0.09
CA TYR A 164 -0.94 10.10 1.35
C TYR A 164 0.23 9.10 1.44
N TYR A 165 1.01 8.94 0.36
CA TYR A 165 2.18 8.07 0.32
C TYR A 165 3.45 8.86 0.57
N ARG A 166 3.68 9.18 1.85
CA ARG A 166 4.85 9.94 2.29
C ARG A 166 6.16 9.25 1.89
N ILE A 167 6.90 9.89 0.99
CA ILE A 167 8.29 9.58 0.65
C ILE A 167 9.10 10.88 0.70
N ALA A 168 10.41 10.76 0.84
CA ALA A 168 11.29 11.91 0.83
C ALA A 168 11.22 12.59 -0.55
N SER A 169 10.97 13.90 -0.54
CA SER A 169 11.04 14.77 -1.70
C SER A 169 12.49 14.88 -2.20
N GLN A 170 12.67 15.36 -3.44
CA GLN A 170 14.03 15.57 -3.96
C GLN A 170 14.84 16.55 -3.10
N ALA A 171 14.20 17.60 -2.57
CA ALA A 171 14.86 18.55 -1.68
C ALA A 171 15.34 17.88 -0.38
N GLU A 172 14.54 17.00 0.23
CA GLU A 172 14.93 16.25 1.43
C GLU A 172 16.05 15.23 1.14
N VAL A 173 16.05 14.64 -0.06
CA VAL A 173 17.13 13.76 -0.53
C VAL A 173 18.43 14.55 -0.71
N ASP A 174 18.36 15.72 -1.34
CA ASP A 174 19.52 16.56 -1.57
C ASP A 174 20.10 17.07 -0.24
N GLU A 175 19.25 17.54 0.68
CA GLU A 175 19.65 17.92 2.03
C GLU A 175 20.30 16.75 2.80
N PHE A 176 19.75 15.54 2.67
CA PHE A 176 20.34 14.34 3.28
C PHE A 176 21.73 13.99 2.71
N LYS A 177 21.97 14.23 1.42
CA LYS A 177 23.28 14.01 0.80
C LYS A 177 24.34 15.01 1.26
N GLU A 178 23.93 16.19 1.73
CA GLU A 178 24.83 17.22 2.27
C GLU A 178 25.20 16.98 3.74
N VAL A 179 24.60 16.00 4.41
CA VAL A 179 24.91 15.66 5.81
C VAL A 179 26.35 15.15 5.91
N ASN A 180 27.16 15.79 6.76
CA ASN A 180 28.59 15.48 6.88
C ASN A 180 28.88 14.03 7.32
N LEU A 181 27.92 13.41 8.02
CA LEU A 181 28.04 12.06 8.56
C LEU A 181 27.97 10.96 7.47
N VAL A 182 27.47 11.27 6.28
CA VAL A 182 27.23 10.28 5.21
C VAL A 182 28.06 10.61 3.99
N HIS A 183 28.92 9.69 3.57
CA HIS A 183 29.76 9.84 2.40
C HIS A 183 29.25 8.97 1.25
N PHE A 184 28.64 9.62 0.26
CA PHE A 184 28.20 8.98 -0.98
C PHE A 184 29.37 8.80 -1.95
N VAL A 185 29.78 7.55 -2.21
CA VAL A 185 30.93 7.24 -3.08
C VAL A 185 30.55 7.19 -4.56
N SER A 186 29.28 6.98 -4.86
CA SER A 186 28.76 6.94 -6.23
C SER A 186 27.33 7.44 -6.25
N ASP A 187 26.95 8.11 -7.33
CA ASP A 187 25.56 8.41 -7.60
C ASP A 187 24.80 7.14 -7.99
N PHE A 188 23.71 6.90 -7.29
CA PHE A 188 22.73 5.87 -7.64
C PHE A 188 21.33 6.40 -7.37
N GLU A 189 20.35 5.90 -8.13
CA GLU A 189 18.95 6.19 -7.91
C GLU A 189 18.50 5.59 -6.57
N ILE A 190 18.07 6.44 -5.63
CA ILE A 190 17.55 5.99 -4.33
C ILE A 190 16.18 5.35 -4.54
N LYS A 191 16.06 4.07 -4.19
CA LYS A 191 14.83 3.31 -4.35
C LYS A 191 13.77 3.75 -3.35
N THR A 192 12.51 3.58 -3.73
CA THR A 192 11.32 3.97 -2.95
C THR A 192 11.37 3.56 -1.47
N ASN A 193 11.88 2.37 -1.12
CA ASN A 193 11.98 1.95 0.28
C ASN A 193 12.92 2.84 1.11
N ASN A 194 14.04 3.28 0.54
CA ASN A 194 14.96 4.19 1.21
C ASN A 194 14.37 5.61 1.28
N LEU A 195 13.62 6.05 0.26
CA LEU A 195 12.91 7.33 0.30
C LEU A 195 11.86 7.38 1.42
N LYS A 196 11.18 6.25 1.71
CA LYS A 196 10.25 6.15 2.86
C LYS A 196 10.98 6.30 4.19
N MET A 197 12.02 5.50 4.40
CA MET A 197 12.83 5.55 5.61
C MET A 197 13.42 6.96 5.82
N LEU A 198 13.82 7.62 4.73
CA LEU A 198 14.34 8.98 4.78
C LEU A 198 13.25 9.99 5.16
N ALA A 199 12.03 9.87 4.62
CA ALA A 199 10.92 10.73 5.06
C ALA A 199 10.62 10.54 6.55
N VAL A 200 10.57 9.29 7.03
CA VAL A 200 10.34 9.03 8.46
C VAL A 200 11.47 9.60 9.32
N LEU A 201 12.72 9.52 8.86
CA LEU A 201 13.86 10.13 9.55
C LEU A 201 13.69 11.65 9.67
N LYS A 202 13.19 12.30 8.62
CA LYS A 202 12.90 13.74 8.59
C LYS A 202 11.72 14.10 9.49
N ASP A 203 10.65 13.32 9.45
CA ASP A 203 9.45 13.54 10.28
C ASP A 203 9.75 13.32 11.78
N TYR A 204 10.78 12.54 12.13
CA TYR A 204 11.29 12.40 13.50
C TYR A 204 12.21 13.55 13.93
N GLU A 205 12.48 14.52 13.04
CA GLU A 205 13.35 15.68 13.29
C GLU A 205 14.75 15.27 13.80
N ILE A 206 15.26 14.12 13.33
CA ILE A 206 16.59 13.63 13.72
C ILE A 206 17.65 14.45 12.98
N ASP A 207 18.31 15.35 13.69
CA ASP A 207 19.47 16.08 13.19
C ASP A 207 20.71 15.16 13.18
N LEU A 208 21.05 14.66 12.00
CA LEU A 208 22.23 13.83 11.80
C LEU A 208 23.54 14.61 11.91
N ASP A 209 23.51 15.94 11.90
CA ASP A 209 24.69 16.78 12.12
C ASP A 209 24.98 17.04 13.60
N ASP A 210 24.02 16.78 14.49
CA ASP A 210 24.18 16.89 15.94
C ASP A 210 25.26 15.93 16.48
N ILE A 211 26.12 16.47 17.35
CA ILE A 211 27.29 15.75 17.89
C ILE A 211 26.87 14.57 18.77
N ALA A 212 25.79 14.70 19.56
CA ALA A 212 25.32 13.65 20.44
C ALA A 212 24.65 12.51 19.64
N ILE A 213 23.90 12.85 18.58
CA ILE A 213 23.34 11.90 17.63
C ILE A 213 24.46 11.15 16.90
N LYS A 214 25.43 11.85 16.31
CA LYS A 214 26.62 11.25 15.66
C LYS A 214 27.33 10.25 16.58
N SER A 215 27.62 10.67 17.82
CA SER A 215 28.27 9.83 18.83
C SER A 215 27.44 8.58 19.15
N THR A 216 26.12 8.72 19.22
CA THR A 216 25.20 7.61 19.46
C THR A 216 25.18 6.63 18.29
N LEU A 217 25.16 7.12 17.05
CA LEU A 217 25.17 6.28 15.85
C LEU A 217 26.48 5.48 15.72
N LEU A 218 27.63 6.11 15.95
CA LEU A 218 28.93 5.43 15.92
C LEU A 218 29.05 4.35 17.01
N ARG A 219 28.59 4.67 18.23
CA ARG A 219 28.54 3.70 19.33
C ARG A 219 27.63 2.52 18.97
N THR A 220 26.43 2.79 18.49
CA THR A 220 25.49 1.73 18.07
C THR A 220 26.11 0.90 16.95
N TYR A 221 26.67 1.52 15.90
CA TYR A 221 27.35 0.81 14.82
C TYR A 221 28.40 -0.19 15.35
N SER A 222 29.29 0.23 16.26
CA SER A 222 30.30 -0.67 16.87
C SER A 222 29.69 -1.84 17.66
N GLN A 223 28.47 -1.68 18.18
CA GLN A 223 27.76 -2.73 18.90
C GLN A 223 27.10 -3.74 17.95
N TYR A 224 26.90 -3.43 16.67
CA TYR A 224 26.24 -4.29 15.69
C TYR A 224 27.14 -4.53 14.46
N PRO A 225 28.19 -5.38 14.55
CA PRO A 225 29.23 -5.49 13.51
C PRO A 225 28.78 -6.15 12.19
N SER A 226 27.57 -6.71 12.12
CA SER A 226 27.05 -7.36 10.90
C SER A 226 26.44 -6.38 9.89
N GLN A 227 26.80 -5.10 9.95
CA GLN A 227 26.37 -4.10 8.96
C GLN A 227 27.23 -4.21 7.69
N GLU A 228 26.64 -3.88 6.55
CA GLU A 228 27.29 -4.02 5.24
C GLU A 228 27.99 -2.76 4.74
N PHE A 229 27.96 -1.68 5.53
CA PHE A 229 28.62 -0.42 5.22
C PHE A 229 29.78 -0.19 6.20
N GLU A 230 30.79 0.54 5.72
CA GLU A 230 32.02 0.81 6.44
C GLU A 230 32.11 2.29 6.81
N LEU A 231 33.06 2.62 7.69
CA LEU A 231 33.42 3.99 8.01
C LEU A 231 34.64 4.42 7.19
N ASP A 232 34.66 5.67 6.74
CA ASP A 232 35.87 6.27 6.21
C ASP A 232 36.83 6.75 7.33
N ASN A 233 37.97 7.33 6.92
CA ASN A 233 38.99 7.83 7.86
C ASN A 233 38.48 8.95 8.79
N ASN A 234 37.40 9.62 8.41
CA ASN A 234 36.78 10.71 9.17
C ASN A 234 35.59 10.22 10.02
N GLN A 235 35.39 8.91 10.13
CA GLN A 235 34.24 8.29 10.79
C GLN A 235 32.89 8.62 10.12
N ASN A 236 32.88 8.86 8.81
CA ASN A 236 31.64 9.00 8.04
C ASN A 236 31.22 7.65 7.44
N PHE A 237 29.92 7.43 7.32
CA PHE A 237 29.38 6.19 6.77
C PHE A 237 29.45 6.17 5.24
N ILE A 238 30.11 5.16 4.68
CA ILE A 238 30.32 5.02 3.24
C ILE A 238 29.09 4.36 2.58
N ILE A 239 28.44 5.08 1.67
CA ILE A 239 27.24 4.64 0.96
C ILE A 239 27.47 4.65 -0.56
N ASP A 240 27.42 3.47 -1.19
CA ASP A 240 27.60 3.27 -2.64
C ASP A 240 26.43 2.52 -3.29
N SER A 241 25.45 2.12 -2.50
CA SER A 241 24.37 1.27 -2.95
C SER A 241 23.14 1.43 -2.08
N ASN A 242 21.98 1.13 -2.67
CA ASN A 242 20.71 1.11 -1.94
C ASN A 242 20.74 0.16 -0.75
N ARG A 243 21.52 -0.93 -0.82
CA ARG A 243 21.64 -1.92 0.27
C ARG A 243 22.34 -1.31 1.49
N LYS A 244 23.50 -0.65 1.27
CA LYS A 244 24.20 0.09 2.33
C LYS A 244 23.36 1.23 2.90
N LEU A 245 22.67 1.98 2.03
CA LEU A 245 21.76 3.04 2.46
C LEU A 245 20.62 2.52 3.35
N THR A 246 20.02 1.37 3.01
CA THR A 246 18.99 0.73 3.84
C THR A 246 19.53 0.40 5.23
N CYS A 247 20.73 -0.19 5.30
CA CYS A 247 21.36 -0.54 6.57
C CYS A 247 21.66 0.73 7.41
N PHE A 248 22.17 1.80 6.80
CA PHE A 248 22.41 3.08 7.49
C PHE A 248 21.11 3.71 8.00
N LEU A 249 20.06 3.78 7.18
CA LEU A 249 18.78 4.35 7.60
C LEU A 249 18.15 3.54 8.75
N LYS A 250 18.31 2.21 8.74
CA LYS A 250 17.89 1.37 9.89
C LYS A 250 18.68 1.67 11.16
N LEU A 251 19.99 1.92 11.05
CA LEU A 251 20.80 2.39 12.18
C LEU A 251 20.30 3.76 12.69
N ALA A 252 20.11 4.72 11.79
CA ALA A 252 19.66 6.09 12.11
C ALA A 252 18.28 6.12 12.78
N LEU A 253 17.36 5.27 12.32
CA LEU A 253 16.02 5.11 12.88
C LEU A 253 15.98 4.23 14.15
N GLY A 254 17.13 3.81 14.69
CA GLY A 254 17.20 3.02 15.92
C GLY A 254 16.65 1.60 15.80
N ARG A 255 16.67 1.01 14.59
CA ARG A 255 16.10 -0.33 14.33
C ARG A 255 17.03 -1.48 14.68
N LEU A 256 18.26 -1.18 15.11
CA LEU A 256 19.21 -2.16 15.63
C LEU A 256 19.10 -2.20 17.15
N TYR A 257 18.69 -3.34 17.69
CA TYR A 257 18.46 -3.50 19.12
C TYR A 257 18.89 -4.89 19.61
N THR A 258 19.09 -5.00 20.92
CA THR A 258 19.40 -6.28 21.57
C THR A 258 18.16 -6.73 22.30
N ASN A 259 17.65 -7.91 21.96
CA ASN A 259 16.46 -8.45 22.60
C ASN A 259 16.74 -8.70 24.09
N PRO A 260 15.94 -8.16 25.03
CA PRO A 260 16.23 -8.28 26.45
C PRO A 260 16.07 -9.70 27.01
N ILE A 261 15.37 -10.59 26.28
CA ILE A 261 15.11 -11.98 26.70
C ILE A 261 16.12 -12.93 26.06
N THR A 262 16.30 -12.86 24.75
CA THR A 262 17.22 -13.78 24.03
C THR A 262 18.65 -13.28 23.99
N HIS A 263 18.88 -12.00 24.32
CA HIS A 263 20.17 -11.31 24.16
C HIS A 263 20.72 -11.32 22.73
N HIS A 264 19.89 -11.67 21.75
CA HIS A 264 20.26 -11.63 20.34
C HIS A 264 20.22 -10.20 19.83
N LYS A 265 21.19 -9.87 18.98
CA LYS A 265 21.16 -8.66 18.17
C LYS A 265 20.12 -8.83 17.08
N MET A 266 19.17 -7.92 17.02
CA MET A 266 18.02 -7.96 16.13
C MET A 266 17.96 -6.69 15.29
N GLU A 267 17.31 -6.83 14.14
CA GLU A 267 16.99 -5.73 13.24
C GLU A 267 15.47 -5.69 13.06
N ALA A 268 14.86 -4.54 13.35
CA ALA A 268 13.45 -4.30 13.12
C ALA A 268 13.23 -3.86 11.66
N ASN A 269 12.17 -4.40 11.04
CA ASN A 269 11.71 -3.91 9.73
C ASN A 269 10.88 -2.62 9.87
N TYR A 270 10.30 -2.39 11.04
CA TYR A 270 9.41 -1.28 11.35
C TYR A 270 9.47 -1.00 12.85
N ALA A 271 9.30 0.25 13.25
CA ALA A 271 9.22 0.68 14.64
C ALA A 271 8.10 1.71 14.77
N LYS A 272 7.29 1.57 15.81
CA LYS A 272 6.22 2.52 16.15
C LYS A 272 6.55 3.17 17.48
N LYS A 273 6.39 4.49 17.58
CA LYS A 273 6.40 5.17 18.87
C LYS A 273 5.18 4.72 19.68
N LEU A 274 5.43 4.15 20.85
CA LEU A 274 4.39 3.85 21.82
C LEU A 274 4.22 5.08 22.70
N ASN A 275 2.97 5.52 22.91
CA ASN A 275 2.64 6.60 23.84
C ASN A 275 2.77 6.11 25.29
#